data_AF-A0A6P0VJF4-F1
#
_entry.id   AF-A0A6P0VJF4-F1
#
_cell.length_a   1.000
_cell.length_b   1.000
_cell.length_c   1.000
_cell.angle_alpha   90.00
_cell.angle_beta   90.00
_cell.angle_gamma   90.00
#
_symmetry.space_group_name_H-M   'P 1'
#
loop_
_entity.id
_entity.type
_entity.pdbx_description
1 polymer ?
#
loop_
_entity_poly.entity_id
_entity_poly.type
_entity_poly.pdbx_seq_one_letter_code
_entity_poly.pdbx_strand_id
1 'polypeptide(L)'
;MKLQDIFKQGDLKVDYDVLNDYHELAVQVQVRLIALDLLNPPADGKFGPLSTQALIDFQRLTNCGEESFIGKMTAKKLIECKGLPKPEIKQGNDLASRIIKYMLSKKYKVFVGNDVYNIVYLEGANEDGTPNADTPNYFNDRRMVIQIGANGVPKIIGNWQGTTEPGRPYTVNPMNSKGAARVAFGQYCAWQVGSHGRSRPHEALVQTGGPVTVYRDFNKDFRREGDKLDTGYFGINQHHGYDLPANNVSTASAGCLVGRKIAEHREFMRIIKQDRRYQANSRYVFYSTLIDAREL
;
A
#
# COMPACT_ATOMS: atom_id res chain seq x y z
N MET A 1 -26.36 5.99 20.74
CA MET A 1 -25.53 7.16 21.08
C MET A 1 -24.79 7.58 19.83
N LYS A 2 -24.69 8.89 19.58
CA LYS A 2 -24.07 9.52 18.42
C LYS A 2 -23.01 10.54 18.85
N LEU A 3 -22.15 10.95 17.91
CA LEU A 3 -21.20 12.05 18.15
C LEU A 3 -21.91 13.34 18.59
N GLN A 4 -23.10 13.61 18.03
CA GLN A 4 -23.90 14.79 18.38
C GLN A 4 -24.41 14.74 19.82
N ASP A 5 -24.63 13.55 20.38
CA ASP A 5 -25.09 13.39 21.77
C ASP A 5 -23.97 13.79 22.74
N ILE A 6 -22.75 13.29 22.49
CA ILE A 6 -21.53 13.66 23.26
C ILE A 6 -21.23 15.16 23.13
N PHE A 7 -21.41 15.73 21.95
CA PHE A 7 -21.16 17.17 21.76
C PHE A 7 -22.16 18.05 22.53
N LYS A 8 -23.44 17.65 22.57
CA LYS A 8 -24.51 18.39 23.27
C LYS A 8 -24.46 18.21 24.78
N GLN A 9 -24.14 17.02 25.28
CA GLN A 9 -23.98 16.72 26.71
C GLN A 9 -22.51 16.89 27.10
N GLY A 10 -22.14 18.11 27.53
CA GLY A 10 -20.73 18.50 27.69
C GLY A 10 -19.87 17.67 28.64
N ASP A 11 -20.48 16.89 29.54
CA ASP A 11 -19.78 16.07 30.54
C ASP A 11 -19.68 14.58 30.14
N LEU A 12 -20.35 14.16 29.06
CA LEU A 12 -20.32 12.77 28.60
C LEU A 12 -18.93 12.44 28.03
N LYS A 13 -18.34 11.35 28.53
CA LYS A 13 -17.08 10.79 28.05
C LYS A 13 -17.29 9.32 27.72
N VAL A 14 -16.80 8.92 26.55
CA VAL A 14 -16.88 7.52 26.09
C VAL A 14 -15.46 7.00 25.93
N ASP A 15 -15.03 6.13 26.84
CA ASP A 15 -13.73 5.47 26.76
C ASP A 15 -13.65 4.54 25.55
N TYR A 16 -12.43 4.30 25.05
CA TYR A 16 -12.23 3.48 23.85
C TYR A 16 -12.73 2.04 24.02
N ASP A 17 -12.60 1.49 25.22
CA ASP A 17 -12.91 0.10 25.51
C ASP A 17 -14.41 -0.20 25.39
N VAL A 18 -15.27 0.82 25.55
CA VAL A 18 -16.73 0.70 25.45
C VAL A 18 -17.29 1.16 24.10
N LEU A 19 -16.44 1.59 23.15
CA LEU A 19 -16.93 2.04 21.84
C LEU A 19 -17.65 0.94 21.06
N ASN A 20 -17.27 -0.32 21.26
CA ASN A 20 -17.95 -1.46 20.64
C ASN A 20 -19.39 -1.64 21.14
N ASP A 21 -19.74 -1.12 22.33
CA ASP A 21 -21.10 -1.17 22.86
C ASP A 21 -22.01 -0.13 22.20
N TYR A 22 -21.44 0.88 21.56
CA TYR A 22 -22.15 1.96 20.87
C TYR A 22 -21.97 1.86 19.36
N HIS A 23 -22.56 0.82 18.74
CA HIS A 23 -22.39 0.53 17.31
C HIS A 23 -22.55 1.77 16.39
N GLU A 24 -23.61 2.57 16.60
CA GLU A 24 -23.85 3.77 15.79
C GLU A 24 -22.76 4.85 15.97
N LEU A 25 -22.28 5.05 17.20
CA LEU A 25 -21.17 5.96 17.49
C LEU A 25 -19.87 5.46 16.83
N ALA A 26 -19.57 4.17 16.98
CA ALA A 26 -18.39 3.54 16.39
C ALA A 26 -18.37 3.70 14.86
N VAL A 27 -19.50 3.44 14.19
CA VAL A 27 -19.65 3.65 12.75
C VAL A 27 -19.45 5.13 12.39
N GLN A 28 -20.07 6.06 13.11
CA GLN A 28 -19.90 7.50 12.84
C GLN A 28 -18.43 7.93 12.95
N VAL A 29 -17.74 7.51 14.01
CA VAL A 29 -16.30 7.80 14.20
C VAL A 29 -15.49 7.22 13.05
N GLN A 30 -15.68 5.95 12.69
CA GLN A 30 -14.98 5.33 11.57
C GLN A 30 -15.25 6.05 10.24
N VAL A 31 -16.49 6.44 9.95
CA VAL A 31 -16.84 7.23 8.74
C VAL A 31 -16.05 8.53 8.70
N ARG A 32 -15.93 9.24 9.83
CA ARG A 32 -15.13 10.48 9.91
C ARG A 32 -13.64 10.20 9.71
N LEU A 33 -13.09 9.16 10.34
CA LEU A 33 -11.69 8.79 10.19
C LEU A 33 -11.34 8.33 8.77
N ILE A 34 -12.26 7.64 8.09
CA ILE A 34 -12.13 7.25 6.67
C ILE A 34 -12.15 8.51 5.78
N ALA A 35 -13.10 9.43 6.01
CA ALA A 35 -13.19 10.68 5.26
C ALA A 35 -11.96 11.59 5.42
N LEU A 36 -11.20 11.41 6.51
CA LEU A 36 -9.96 12.13 6.80
C LEU A 36 -8.69 11.33 6.42
N ASP A 37 -8.83 10.24 5.67
CA ASP A 37 -7.75 9.34 5.21
C ASP A 37 -6.99 8.57 6.32
N LEU A 38 -7.41 8.66 7.58
CA LEU A 38 -6.75 8.01 8.72
C LEU A 38 -7.09 6.53 8.87
N LEU A 39 -8.23 6.09 8.33
CA LEU A 39 -8.70 4.71 8.39
C LEU A 39 -9.11 4.24 6.98
N ASN A 40 -8.89 2.96 6.67
CA ASN A 40 -9.38 2.37 5.43
C ASN A 40 -10.85 1.92 5.62
N PRO A 41 -11.70 2.00 4.58
CA PRO A 41 -13.05 1.43 4.64
C PRO A 41 -13.02 -0.09 4.82
N PRO A 42 -14.13 -0.69 5.31
CA PRO A 42 -15.43 -0.08 5.63
C PRO A 42 -15.53 0.47 7.06
N ALA A 43 -16.56 1.30 7.30
CA ALA A 43 -17.03 1.61 8.66
C ALA A 43 -18.06 0.55 9.06
N ASP A 44 -17.63 -0.43 9.85
CA ASP A 44 -18.41 -1.62 10.22
C ASP A 44 -18.86 -1.63 11.70
N GLY A 45 -18.53 -0.58 12.45
CA GLY A 45 -18.79 -0.44 13.88
C GLY A 45 -17.90 -1.31 14.77
N LYS A 46 -16.97 -2.09 14.19
CA LYS A 46 -16.00 -2.89 14.95
C LYS A 46 -14.81 -2.01 15.29
N PHE A 47 -14.80 -1.50 16.52
CA PHE A 47 -13.78 -0.59 17.00
C PHE A 47 -12.57 -1.36 17.54
N GLY A 48 -11.78 -1.92 16.62
CA GLY A 48 -10.54 -2.63 16.93
C GLY A 48 -9.29 -1.73 16.88
N PRO A 49 -8.07 -2.33 16.99
CA PRO A 49 -6.81 -1.59 17.10
C PRO A 49 -6.54 -0.56 16.01
N LEU A 50 -6.96 -0.83 14.75
CA LEU A 50 -6.80 0.14 13.65
C LEU A 50 -7.69 1.37 13.84
N SER A 51 -8.96 1.18 14.23
CA SER A 51 -9.89 2.26 14.52
C SER A 51 -9.40 3.09 15.71
N THR A 52 -8.93 2.42 16.77
CA THR A 52 -8.33 3.06 17.95
C THR A 52 -7.10 3.88 17.59
N GLN A 53 -6.16 3.32 16.83
CA GLN A 53 -4.96 4.05 16.43
C GLN A 53 -5.27 5.24 15.52
N ALA A 54 -6.25 5.10 14.62
CA ALA A 54 -6.71 6.20 13.77
C ALA A 54 -7.36 7.32 14.60
N LEU A 55 -8.13 6.97 15.64
CA LEU A 55 -8.70 7.96 16.57
C LEU A 55 -7.62 8.68 17.39
N ILE A 56 -6.62 7.96 17.90
CA ILE A 56 -5.47 8.55 18.60
C ILE A 56 -4.72 9.51 17.67
N ASP A 57 -4.46 9.11 16.43
CA ASP A 57 -3.81 9.96 15.44
C ASP A 57 -4.64 11.21 15.15
N PHE A 58 -5.96 11.09 15.04
CA PHE A 58 -6.88 12.22 14.86
C PHE A 58 -6.81 13.22 16.02
N GLN A 59 -6.89 12.73 17.25
CA GLN A 59 -6.83 13.55 18.46
C GLN A 59 -5.51 14.31 18.56
N ARG A 60 -4.39 13.63 18.29
CA ARG A 60 -3.05 14.23 18.24
C ARG A 60 -2.94 15.28 17.14
N LEU A 61 -3.32 14.95 15.90
CA LEU A 61 -3.20 15.85 14.74
C LEU A 61 -4.07 17.09 14.88
N THR A 62 -5.19 16.98 15.57
CA THR A 62 -6.09 18.11 15.78
C THR A 62 -5.84 18.84 17.09
N ASN A 63 -4.94 18.37 17.97
CA ASN A 63 -4.72 18.90 19.31
C ASN A 63 -6.04 19.04 20.10
N CYS A 64 -6.84 17.98 20.22
CA CYS A 64 -8.11 18.05 20.95
C CYS A 64 -7.93 18.09 22.48
N GLY A 65 -6.78 17.65 23.01
CA GLY A 65 -6.49 17.63 24.45
C GLY A 65 -7.24 16.55 25.23
N GLU A 66 -7.89 15.61 24.55
CA GLU A 66 -8.53 14.44 25.12
C GLU A 66 -7.74 13.21 24.69
N GLU A 67 -7.39 12.33 25.64
CA GLU A 67 -6.63 11.11 25.41
C GLU A 67 -7.42 9.93 25.97
N SER A 68 -7.46 8.81 25.24
CA SER A 68 -8.12 7.55 25.65
C SER A 68 -9.66 7.57 25.72
N PHE A 69 -10.31 8.71 25.48
CA PHE A 69 -11.77 8.83 25.43
C PHE A 69 -12.23 9.80 24.33
N ILE A 70 -13.51 9.69 23.95
CA ILE A 70 -14.23 10.68 23.13
C ILE A 70 -15.07 11.55 24.06
N GLY A 71 -14.66 12.80 24.25
CA GLY A 71 -15.44 13.82 24.94
C GLY A 71 -15.95 14.89 23.99
N LYS A 72 -16.43 16.00 24.56
CA LYS A 72 -17.00 17.12 23.80
C LYS A 72 -16.04 17.65 22.74
N MET A 73 -14.74 17.74 23.02
CA MET A 73 -13.76 18.33 22.10
C MET A 73 -13.47 17.41 20.92
N THR A 74 -13.25 16.11 21.17
CA THR A 74 -13.06 15.12 20.10
C THR A 74 -14.32 15.00 19.25
N ALA A 75 -15.50 14.95 19.88
CA ALA A 75 -16.77 14.87 19.15
C ALA A 75 -16.99 16.10 18.24
N LYS A 76 -16.79 17.32 18.77
CA LYS A 76 -16.86 18.56 17.99
C LYS A 76 -15.93 18.51 16.79
N LYS A 77 -14.65 18.17 17.01
CA LYS A 77 -13.65 18.14 15.94
C LYS A 77 -13.95 17.06 14.90
N LEU A 78 -14.40 15.87 15.29
CA LEU A 78 -14.80 14.82 14.34
C LEU A 78 -15.95 15.29 13.44
N ILE A 79 -16.92 16.03 13.98
CA ILE A 79 -18.05 16.59 13.23
C ILE A 79 -17.58 17.70 12.27
N GLU A 80 -16.76 18.65 12.74
CA GLU A 80 -16.45 19.88 12.02
C GLU A 80 -15.22 19.78 11.09
N CYS A 81 -14.28 18.86 11.37
CA CYS A 81 -13.02 18.78 10.65
C CYS A 81 -13.26 18.37 9.18
N LYS A 82 -12.87 19.25 8.26
CA LYS A 82 -12.93 19.02 6.81
C LYS A 82 -11.63 18.44 6.24
N GLY A 83 -10.55 18.50 7.00
CA GLY A 83 -9.23 18.04 6.59
C GLY A 83 -8.24 18.16 7.75
N LEU A 84 -7.25 17.28 7.77
CA LEU A 84 -6.20 17.29 8.78
C LEU A 84 -5.00 18.13 8.32
N PRO A 85 -4.24 18.72 9.25
CA PRO A 85 -2.92 19.25 8.93
C PRO A 85 -2.07 18.10 8.40
N LYS A 86 -1.83 18.09 7.08
CA LYS A 86 -0.91 17.16 6.43
C LYS A 86 0.47 17.81 6.51
N PRO A 87 1.51 17.11 7.01
CA PRO A 87 2.87 17.64 6.93
C PRO A 87 3.16 18.00 5.47
N GLU A 88 3.69 19.20 5.27
CA GLU A 88 4.09 19.63 3.94
C GLU A 88 5.16 18.66 3.43
N ILE A 89 4.90 18.01 2.30
CA ILE A 89 5.88 17.13 1.69
C ILE A 89 6.90 18.02 1.00
N LYS A 90 8.13 18.03 1.52
CA LYS A 90 9.26 18.79 0.99
C LYS A 90 9.83 18.04 -0.21
N GLN A 91 9.33 18.39 -1.38
CA GLN A 91 9.70 17.73 -2.63
C GLN A 91 10.97 18.35 -3.21
N GLY A 92 11.99 17.52 -3.44
CA GLY A 92 13.21 17.86 -4.18
C GLY A 92 13.20 17.35 -5.63
N ASN A 93 14.39 17.16 -6.19
CA ASN A 93 14.60 16.57 -7.53
C ASN A 93 15.18 15.16 -7.49
N ASP A 94 15.43 14.60 -6.30
CA ASP A 94 15.86 13.21 -6.13
C ASP A 94 14.75 12.21 -6.53
N LEU A 95 15.12 10.95 -6.72
CA LEU A 95 14.19 9.90 -7.15
C LEU A 95 12.98 9.75 -6.22
N ALA A 96 13.17 9.80 -4.90
CA ALA A 96 12.06 9.66 -3.95
C ALA A 96 11.07 10.81 -4.16
N SER A 97 11.57 12.02 -4.29
CA SER A 97 10.77 13.21 -4.56
C SER A 97 10.04 13.14 -5.92
N ARG A 98 10.67 12.65 -6.99
CA ARG A 98 10.02 12.45 -8.31
C ARG A 98 8.87 11.45 -8.23
N ILE A 99 9.09 10.32 -7.56
CA ILE A 99 8.06 9.31 -7.32
C ILE A 99 6.88 9.90 -6.54
N ILE A 100 7.15 10.62 -5.45
CA ILE A 100 6.08 11.21 -4.63
C ILE A 100 5.33 12.32 -5.39
N LYS A 101 6.03 13.13 -6.20
CA LYS A 101 5.39 14.11 -7.12
C LYS A 101 4.41 13.43 -8.06
N TYR A 102 4.84 12.34 -8.69
CA TYR A 102 4.00 11.54 -9.58
C TYR A 102 2.79 10.96 -8.84
N MET A 103 3.00 10.35 -7.68
CA MET A 103 1.90 9.79 -6.89
C MET A 103 0.86 10.87 -6.52
N LEU A 104 1.31 12.07 -6.14
CA LEU A 104 0.42 13.19 -5.82
C LEU A 104 -0.33 13.70 -7.06
N SER A 105 0.32 13.79 -8.23
CA SER A 105 -0.32 14.24 -9.47
C SER A 105 -1.41 13.27 -9.96
N LYS A 106 -1.21 11.97 -9.74
CA LYS A 106 -2.20 10.92 -9.99
C LYS A 106 -3.25 10.78 -8.87
N LYS A 107 -3.19 11.61 -7.84
CA LYS A 107 -4.07 11.57 -6.65
C LYS A 107 -4.03 10.24 -5.90
N TYR A 108 -2.89 9.55 -5.94
CA TYR A 108 -2.67 8.33 -5.16
C TYR A 108 -2.49 8.66 -3.68
N LYS A 109 -2.78 7.69 -2.82
CA LYS A 109 -2.57 7.81 -1.38
C LYS A 109 -1.07 7.81 -1.11
N VAL A 110 -0.59 8.88 -0.48
CA VAL A 110 0.78 9.02 0.00
C VAL A 110 0.76 8.99 1.52
N PHE A 111 1.47 8.03 2.11
CA PHE A 111 1.56 7.89 3.55
C PHE A 111 2.72 8.72 4.10
N VAL A 112 2.40 9.56 5.09
CA VAL A 112 3.32 10.45 5.78
C VAL A 112 3.22 10.18 7.28
N GLY A 113 4.36 10.08 7.95
CA GLY A 113 4.47 9.83 9.38
C GLY A 113 5.60 8.87 9.73
N ASN A 114 5.82 8.71 11.04
CA ASN A 114 6.78 7.73 11.53
C ASN A 114 6.25 6.30 11.28
N ASP A 115 7.14 5.43 10.83
CA ASP A 115 6.90 3.99 10.61
C ASP A 115 5.62 3.70 9.83
N VAL A 116 5.33 4.53 8.82
CA VAL A 116 4.38 4.22 7.76
C VAL A 116 5.10 4.30 6.43
N TYR A 117 4.92 3.28 5.60
CA TYR A 117 5.72 3.13 4.40
C TYR A 117 4.87 3.15 3.12
N ASN A 118 5.50 3.58 2.04
CA ASN A 118 4.97 3.53 0.68
C ASN A 118 5.76 2.49 -0.10
N ILE A 119 5.09 1.43 -0.57
CA ILE A 119 5.71 0.42 -1.44
C ILE A 119 5.50 0.86 -2.89
N VAL A 120 6.59 0.97 -3.64
CA VAL A 120 6.56 1.43 -5.03
C VAL A 120 7.36 0.46 -5.89
N TYR A 121 6.80 0.07 -7.02
CA TYR A 121 7.51 -0.58 -8.11
C TYR A 121 7.64 0.40 -9.26
N LEU A 122 8.85 0.51 -9.80
CA LEU A 122 9.16 1.31 -10.97
C LEU A 122 9.60 0.38 -12.08
N GLU A 123 8.72 0.16 -13.06
CA GLU A 123 8.95 -0.72 -14.20
C GLU A 123 9.90 -0.07 -15.21
N GLY A 124 10.86 -0.84 -15.73
CA GLY A 124 11.80 -0.38 -16.75
C GLY A 124 12.77 0.68 -16.24
N ALA A 125 13.31 0.55 -15.02
CA ALA A 125 14.16 1.56 -14.39
C ALA A 125 15.53 1.05 -13.90
N ASN A 126 16.56 1.88 -14.09
CA ASN A 126 17.85 1.75 -13.43
C ASN A 126 17.74 2.12 -11.93
N GLU A 127 18.82 1.93 -11.18
CA GLU A 127 18.84 2.18 -9.73
C GLU A 127 18.58 3.65 -9.35
N ASP A 128 18.99 4.59 -10.20
CA ASP A 128 18.74 6.03 -10.08
C ASP A 128 17.33 6.44 -10.58
N GLY A 129 16.56 5.47 -11.08
CA GLY A 129 15.22 5.65 -11.65
C GLY A 129 15.20 6.34 -13.01
N THR A 130 16.31 6.31 -13.75
CA THR A 130 16.29 6.59 -15.19
C THR A 130 15.70 5.39 -15.95
N PRO A 131 14.93 5.61 -17.04
CA PRO A 131 14.41 4.50 -17.83
C PRO A 131 15.52 3.63 -18.44
N ASN A 132 15.25 2.33 -18.56
CA ASN A 132 16.07 1.38 -19.31
C ASN A 132 15.28 0.77 -20.48
N ALA A 133 15.85 -0.23 -21.16
CA ALA A 133 15.26 -0.82 -22.37
C ALA A 133 13.96 -1.61 -22.14
N ASP A 134 13.57 -1.81 -20.88
CA ASP A 134 12.42 -2.59 -20.47
C ASP A 134 12.37 -4.00 -21.10
N THR A 135 13.54 -4.68 -21.13
CA THR A 135 13.69 -5.95 -21.83
C THR A 135 12.85 -7.05 -21.18
N PRO A 136 11.94 -7.72 -21.92
CA PRO A 136 11.09 -8.76 -21.33
C PRO A 136 11.89 -9.92 -20.73
N ASN A 137 11.36 -10.50 -19.64
CA ASN A 137 11.96 -11.61 -18.89
C ASN A 137 13.26 -11.24 -18.16
N TYR A 138 13.49 -9.96 -17.87
CA TYR A 138 14.61 -9.50 -17.06
C TYR A 138 14.10 -8.99 -15.70
N PHE A 139 15.01 -8.95 -14.72
CA PHE A 139 14.80 -8.21 -13.49
C PHE A 139 15.39 -6.81 -13.70
N ASN A 140 14.65 -5.95 -14.38
CA ASN A 140 15.04 -4.63 -14.85
C ASN A 140 14.16 -3.52 -14.25
N ASP A 141 13.40 -3.86 -13.21
CA ASP A 141 12.55 -2.95 -12.46
C ASP A 141 13.16 -2.67 -11.09
N ARG A 142 12.62 -1.67 -10.39
CA ARG A 142 12.98 -1.35 -9.01
C ARG A 142 11.80 -1.59 -8.07
N ARG A 143 11.99 -2.43 -7.05
CA ARG A 143 11.12 -2.50 -5.87
C ARG A 143 11.68 -1.57 -4.81
N MET A 144 10.87 -0.62 -4.37
CA MET A 144 11.28 0.41 -3.42
C MET A 144 10.34 0.50 -2.22
N VAL A 145 10.91 0.91 -1.09
CA VAL A 145 10.16 1.35 0.08
C VAL A 145 10.56 2.80 0.38
N ILE A 146 9.56 3.67 0.44
CA ILE A 146 9.73 5.10 0.72
C ILE A 146 9.08 5.45 2.04
N GLN A 147 9.84 6.11 2.92
CA GLN A 147 9.33 6.72 4.15
C GLN A 147 9.30 8.24 3.99
N ILE A 148 8.21 8.87 4.44
CA ILE A 148 8.12 10.32 4.57
C ILE A 148 7.87 10.59 6.05
N GLY A 149 8.93 10.99 6.77
CA GLY A 149 8.84 11.26 8.19
C GLY A 149 8.09 12.56 8.50
N ALA A 150 8.00 12.90 9.79
CA ALA A 150 7.35 14.15 10.25
C ALA A 150 7.98 15.43 9.67
N ASN A 151 9.24 15.39 9.23
CA ASN A 151 9.91 16.51 8.57
C ASN A 151 9.47 16.74 7.11
N GLY A 152 8.62 15.86 6.57
CA GLY A 152 8.06 15.95 5.23
C GLY A 152 9.01 15.54 4.10
N VAL A 153 10.23 15.08 4.39
CA VAL A 153 11.23 14.74 3.36
C VAL A 153 11.08 13.27 2.95
N PRO A 154 10.77 12.95 1.68
CA PRO A 154 10.76 11.57 1.20
C PRO A 154 12.16 10.95 1.20
N LYS A 155 12.27 9.72 1.67
CA LYS A 155 13.51 8.94 1.66
C LYS A 155 13.23 7.53 1.18
N ILE A 156 13.98 7.08 0.16
CA ILE A 156 14.05 5.67 -0.20
C ILE A 156 14.87 4.96 0.88
N ILE A 157 14.23 4.06 1.62
CA ILE A 157 14.85 3.27 2.70
C ILE A 157 15.11 1.82 2.28
N GLY A 158 14.74 1.47 1.05
CA GLY A 158 15.04 0.20 0.41
C GLY A 158 14.82 0.32 -1.09
N ASN A 159 15.77 -0.18 -1.88
CA ASN A 159 15.75 -0.11 -3.33
C ASN A 159 16.41 -1.38 -3.87
N TRP A 160 15.63 -2.29 -4.44
CA TRP A 160 16.13 -3.58 -4.89
C TRP A 160 15.70 -3.87 -6.32
N GLN A 161 16.53 -4.63 -7.02
CA GLN A 161 16.22 -5.12 -8.36
C GLN A 161 15.02 -6.06 -8.31
N GLY A 162 14.09 -5.91 -9.25
CA GLY A 162 12.88 -6.71 -9.31
C GLY A 162 12.29 -6.78 -10.71
N THR A 163 11.07 -7.29 -10.78
CA THR A 163 10.22 -7.28 -11.97
C THR A 163 8.76 -7.19 -11.56
N THR A 164 7.96 -6.48 -12.35
CA THR A 164 6.49 -6.47 -12.31
C THR A 164 5.89 -7.22 -13.51
N GLU A 165 6.76 -7.78 -14.35
CA GLU A 165 6.41 -8.51 -15.55
C GLU A 165 6.39 -10.03 -15.34
N PRO A 166 5.64 -10.77 -16.19
CA PRO A 166 5.75 -12.22 -16.25
C PRO A 166 7.09 -12.64 -16.88
N GLY A 167 7.62 -13.77 -16.41
CA GLY A 167 8.73 -14.43 -17.09
C GLY A 167 8.28 -15.07 -18.41
N ARG A 168 9.23 -15.21 -19.34
CA ARG A 168 8.98 -15.70 -20.71
C ARG A 168 8.17 -17.00 -20.77
N PRO A 169 8.42 -18.04 -19.94
CA PRO A 169 7.62 -19.26 -19.97
C PRO A 169 6.12 -19.02 -19.81
N TYR A 170 5.72 -18.05 -18.98
CA TYR A 170 4.31 -17.75 -18.71
C TYR A 170 3.67 -16.84 -19.76
N THR A 171 4.44 -16.00 -20.47
CA THR A 171 3.90 -15.30 -21.65
C THR A 171 3.70 -16.27 -22.81
N VAL A 172 4.67 -17.14 -23.06
CA VAL A 172 4.60 -18.10 -24.17
C VAL A 172 3.54 -19.18 -23.90
N ASN A 173 3.47 -19.69 -22.67
CA ASN A 173 2.51 -20.71 -22.22
C ASN A 173 1.74 -20.22 -20.99
N PRO A 174 0.72 -19.36 -21.19
CA PRO A 174 0.05 -18.72 -20.08
C PRO A 174 -0.80 -19.71 -19.27
N MET A 175 -0.80 -19.49 -17.95
CA MET A 175 -1.63 -20.26 -17.02
C MET A 175 -3.13 -19.96 -17.20
N ASN A 176 -3.46 -18.85 -17.86
CA ASN A 176 -4.82 -18.44 -18.19
C ASN A 176 -4.96 -18.36 -19.71
N SER A 177 -6.03 -18.93 -20.26
CA SER A 177 -6.27 -18.92 -21.71
C SER A 177 -6.44 -17.52 -22.30
N LYS A 178 -6.71 -16.51 -21.47
CA LYS A 178 -6.76 -15.10 -21.88
C LYS A 178 -5.38 -14.46 -22.07
N GLY A 179 -4.30 -15.07 -21.60
CA GLY A 179 -2.94 -14.49 -21.66
C GLY A 179 -2.24 -14.34 -20.31
N ALA A 180 -0.96 -13.99 -20.33
CA ALA A 180 -0.19 -13.74 -19.11
C ALA A 180 -0.68 -12.48 -18.39
N ALA A 181 -0.59 -12.47 -17.06
CA ALA A 181 -0.99 -11.30 -16.29
C ALA A 181 0.15 -10.27 -16.24
N ARG A 182 -0.17 -9.02 -16.60
CA ARG A 182 0.68 -7.85 -16.42
C ARG A 182 -0.10 -6.83 -15.60
N VAL A 183 0.29 -6.58 -14.34
CA VAL A 183 -0.48 -5.65 -13.49
C VAL A 183 -0.52 -4.28 -14.16
N ALA A 184 -1.70 -3.68 -14.25
CA ALA A 184 -1.87 -2.35 -14.82
C ALA A 184 -1.22 -1.31 -13.90
N PHE A 185 -0.54 -0.31 -14.45
CA PHE A 185 0.00 0.79 -13.67
C PHE A 185 -1.09 1.47 -12.85
N GLY A 186 -0.77 1.82 -11.61
CA GLY A 186 -1.79 2.20 -10.64
C GLY A 186 -1.36 1.97 -9.20
N GLN A 187 -2.23 2.35 -8.26
CA GLN A 187 -2.07 2.05 -6.85
C GLN A 187 -3.17 1.09 -6.38
N TYR A 188 -2.78 0.01 -5.71
CA TYR A 188 -3.70 -1.02 -5.23
C TYR A 188 -3.52 -1.26 -3.73
N CYS A 189 -4.62 -1.39 -3.02
CA CYS A 189 -4.69 -1.88 -1.64
C CYS A 189 -5.10 -3.36 -1.69
N ALA A 190 -4.12 -4.27 -1.80
CA ALA A 190 -4.42 -5.66 -2.17
C ALA A 190 -3.65 -6.73 -1.39
N TRP A 191 -2.58 -6.38 -0.66
CA TRP A 191 -1.65 -7.38 -0.13
C TRP A 191 -1.58 -7.42 1.39
N GLN A 192 -1.49 -8.62 1.97
CA GLN A 192 -1.27 -8.83 3.41
C GLN A 192 -0.03 -9.70 3.61
N VAL A 193 0.60 -9.65 4.79
CA VAL A 193 1.68 -10.59 5.12
C VAL A 193 1.11 -12.02 5.13
N GLY A 194 1.80 -12.92 4.44
CA GLY A 194 1.44 -14.33 4.35
C GLY A 194 2.59 -15.17 3.84
N SER A 195 2.30 -16.36 3.31
CA SER A 195 3.30 -17.26 2.75
C SER A 195 3.08 -17.52 1.26
N HIS A 196 4.15 -17.41 0.47
CA HIS A 196 4.19 -17.75 -0.94
C HIS A 196 4.92 -19.08 -1.16
N GLY A 197 4.44 -19.87 -2.12
CA GLY A 197 5.01 -21.17 -2.50
C GLY A 197 4.44 -22.34 -1.70
N ARG A 198 4.41 -23.54 -2.31
CA ARG A 198 3.95 -24.78 -1.67
C ARG A 198 5.11 -25.64 -1.16
N SER A 199 6.08 -25.92 -2.04
CA SER A 199 7.22 -26.81 -1.75
C SER A 199 8.34 -26.13 -0.97
N ARG A 200 8.51 -24.81 -1.15
CA ARG A 200 9.47 -23.97 -0.42
C ARG A 200 8.76 -22.70 0.06
N PRO A 201 7.84 -22.83 1.03
CA PRO A 201 7.09 -21.69 1.53
C PRO A 201 8.04 -20.65 2.12
N HIS A 202 7.80 -19.39 1.79
CA HIS A 202 8.52 -18.25 2.36
C HIS A 202 7.56 -17.11 2.64
N GLU A 203 7.94 -16.23 3.56
CA GLU A 203 7.16 -15.04 3.89
C GLU A 203 7.10 -14.10 2.67
N ALA A 204 5.93 -13.53 2.41
CA ALA A 204 5.67 -12.64 1.28
C ALA A 204 4.49 -11.71 1.60
N LEU A 205 4.26 -10.73 0.71
CA LEU A 205 2.98 -10.02 0.65
C LEU A 205 2.05 -10.76 -0.32
N VAL A 206 0.98 -11.38 0.18
CA VAL A 206 0.06 -12.19 -0.63
C VAL A 206 -1.21 -11.44 -0.98
N GLN A 207 -1.75 -11.67 -2.18
CA GLN A 207 -2.94 -10.96 -2.69
C GLN A 207 -4.24 -11.49 -2.06
N THR A 208 -4.46 -11.20 -0.79
CA THR A 208 -5.66 -11.59 -0.05
C THR A 208 -6.51 -10.41 0.40
N GLY A 209 -6.01 -9.18 0.28
CA GLY A 209 -6.67 -7.98 0.79
C GLY A 209 -7.56 -7.24 -0.21
N GLY A 210 -7.40 -7.46 -1.52
CA GLY A 210 -8.14 -6.72 -2.55
C GLY A 210 -7.87 -7.19 -3.97
N PRO A 211 -8.77 -6.85 -4.93
CA PRO A 211 -8.55 -7.14 -6.33
C PRO A 211 -7.45 -6.26 -6.91
N VAL A 212 -6.79 -6.76 -7.95
CA VAL A 212 -5.89 -5.98 -8.82
C VAL A 212 -6.38 -6.04 -10.25
N THR A 213 -6.04 -5.03 -11.04
CA THR A 213 -6.33 -5.00 -12.47
C THR A 213 -5.09 -5.40 -13.25
N VAL A 214 -5.25 -6.30 -14.23
CA VAL A 214 -4.17 -6.77 -15.09
C VAL A 214 -4.55 -6.61 -16.55
N TYR A 215 -3.56 -6.36 -17.40
CA TYR A 215 -3.63 -6.65 -18.82
C TYR A 215 -3.37 -8.15 -19.03
N ARG A 216 -4.14 -8.76 -19.94
CA ARG A 216 -3.99 -10.16 -20.32
C ARG A 216 -3.31 -10.24 -21.69
N ASP A 217 -2.00 -10.50 -21.66
CA ASP A 217 -1.10 -10.61 -22.83
C ASP A 217 -1.48 -11.82 -23.68
N PHE A 218 -2.49 -11.61 -24.53
CA PHE A 218 -3.12 -12.65 -25.33
C PHE A 218 -2.32 -12.94 -26.59
N ASN A 219 -1.78 -11.89 -27.20
CA ASN A 219 -0.99 -11.96 -28.43
C ASN A 219 0.49 -12.35 -28.17
N LYS A 220 0.91 -12.45 -26.90
CA LYS A 220 2.24 -12.90 -26.47
C LYS A 220 3.37 -11.98 -26.94
N ASP A 221 3.08 -10.68 -27.05
CA ASP A 221 4.03 -9.68 -27.54
C ASP A 221 4.82 -9.01 -26.42
N PHE A 222 4.56 -9.41 -25.17
CA PHE A 222 5.21 -8.92 -23.96
C PHE A 222 4.84 -7.48 -23.60
N ARG A 223 3.70 -6.98 -24.05
CA ARG A 223 3.28 -5.59 -23.86
C ARG A 223 1.92 -5.50 -23.19
N ARG A 224 1.46 -4.28 -22.90
CA ARG A 224 0.10 -4.03 -22.36
C ARG A 224 -0.82 -3.44 -23.42
N GLU A 225 -0.23 -2.81 -24.44
CA GLU A 225 -0.93 -2.07 -25.47
C GLU A 225 -1.85 -2.97 -26.29
N GLY A 226 -3.15 -2.67 -26.27
CA GLY A 226 -4.16 -3.44 -27.01
C GLY A 226 -4.71 -4.66 -26.27
N ASP A 227 -4.15 -5.03 -25.12
CA ASP A 227 -4.65 -6.12 -24.30
C ASP A 227 -5.93 -5.78 -23.54
N LYS A 228 -6.70 -6.83 -23.23
CA LYS A 228 -7.92 -6.69 -22.43
C LYS A 228 -7.58 -6.62 -20.94
N LEU A 229 -8.30 -5.74 -20.25
CA LEU A 229 -8.25 -5.65 -18.79
C LEU A 229 -9.06 -6.76 -18.12
N ASP A 230 -8.57 -7.23 -16.98
CA ASP A 230 -9.21 -8.20 -16.10
C ASP A 230 -8.95 -7.80 -14.64
N THR A 231 -9.99 -7.71 -13.81
CA THR A 231 -9.90 -7.27 -12.41
C THR A 231 -10.37 -8.36 -11.48
N GLY A 232 -9.55 -8.74 -10.50
CA GLY A 232 -9.91 -9.80 -9.56
C GLY A 232 -8.77 -10.27 -8.66
N TYR A 233 -8.99 -11.43 -8.05
CA TYR A 233 -8.00 -12.13 -7.24
C TYR A 233 -7.29 -13.18 -8.10
N PHE A 234 -5.99 -12.99 -8.33
CA PHE A 234 -5.20 -13.82 -9.23
C PHE A 234 -4.03 -14.53 -8.52
N GLY A 235 -3.85 -14.30 -7.23
CA GLY A 235 -2.69 -14.82 -6.48
C GLY A 235 -1.39 -14.11 -6.84
N ILE A 236 -1.48 -12.84 -7.26
CA ILE A 236 -0.33 -11.99 -7.63
C ILE A 236 0.37 -11.52 -6.35
N ASN A 237 1.35 -12.30 -5.91
CA ASN A 237 2.05 -12.05 -4.66
C ASN A 237 3.28 -11.13 -4.88
N GLN A 238 3.78 -10.53 -3.81
CA GLN A 238 5.08 -9.86 -3.79
C GLN A 238 6.09 -10.71 -3.01
N HIS A 239 6.97 -11.38 -3.75
CA HIS A 239 7.87 -12.41 -3.20
C HIS A 239 9.28 -12.29 -3.80
N HIS A 240 10.16 -13.24 -3.48
CA HIS A 240 11.52 -13.27 -4.03
C HIS A 240 11.64 -14.03 -5.35
N GLY A 241 12.64 -13.66 -6.16
CA GLY A 241 12.97 -14.26 -7.45
C GLY A 241 13.93 -15.43 -7.39
N TYR A 242 14.10 -16.05 -6.21
CA TYR A 242 14.91 -17.26 -6.01
C TYR A 242 16.39 -17.10 -6.38
N ASP A 243 16.92 -15.88 -6.28
CA ASP A 243 18.30 -15.55 -6.68
C ASP A 243 18.60 -15.87 -8.16
N LEU A 244 17.57 -15.91 -9.00
CA LEU A 244 17.73 -16.07 -10.44
C LEU A 244 18.61 -14.96 -11.04
N PRO A 245 19.30 -15.23 -12.17
CA PRO A 245 20.13 -14.24 -12.80
C PRO A 245 19.27 -13.07 -13.31
N ALA A 246 19.85 -11.86 -13.30
CA ALA A 246 19.14 -10.64 -13.63
C ALA A 246 18.52 -10.61 -15.03
N ASN A 247 19.03 -11.43 -15.96
CA ASN A 247 18.55 -11.54 -17.33
C ASN A 247 17.56 -12.69 -17.57
N ASN A 248 17.03 -13.32 -16.51
CA ASN A 248 16.08 -14.42 -16.66
C ASN A 248 15.13 -14.55 -15.47
N VAL A 249 13.95 -13.93 -15.58
CA VAL A 249 12.83 -14.10 -14.62
C VAL A 249 12.33 -15.54 -14.61
N SER A 250 12.36 -16.22 -15.76
CA SER A 250 11.99 -17.64 -15.90
C SER A 250 10.63 -17.92 -15.27
N THR A 251 10.55 -18.88 -14.33
CA THR A 251 9.31 -19.29 -13.67
C THR A 251 9.01 -18.51 -12.39
N ALA A 252 9.80 -17.48 -12.05
CA ALA A 252 9.60 -16.75 -10.79
C ALA A 252 8.33 -15.87 -10.80
N SER A 253 7.82 -15.45 -11.96
CA SER A 253 6.64 -14.60 -12.03
C SER A 253 5.71 -15.01 -13.16
N ALA A 254 4.48 -15.40 -12.84
CA ALA A 254 3.38 -15.50 -13.81
C ALA A 254 2.55 -14.18 -13.89
N GLY A 255 3.11 -13.09 -13.37
CA GLY A 255 2.45 -11.80 -13.12
C GLY A 255 2.56 -11.30 -11.67
N CYS A 256 3.39 -11.94 -10.85
CA CYS A 256 3.73 -11.51 -9.48
C CYS A 256 4.66 -10.29 -9.48
N LEU A 257 4.74 -9.58 -8.35
CA LEU A 257 5.68 -8.47 -8.17
C LEU A 257 6.93 -8.96 -7.43
N VAL A 258 7.99 -9.26 -8.16
CA VAL A 258 9.09 -10.06 -7.64
C VAL A 258 10.32 -9.19 -7.36
N GLY A 259 10.91 -9.29 -6.18
CA GLY A 259 12.27 -8.78 -5.95
C GLY A 259 13.29 -9.88 -6.12
N ARG A 260 14.38 -9.65 -6.84
CA ARG A 260 15.22 -10.73 -7.38
C ARG A 260 15.85 -11.60 -6.30
N LYS A 261 16.56 -11.00 -5.34
CA LYS A 261 17.35 -11.77 -4.37
C LYS A 261 16.57 -12.12 -3.11
N ILE A 262 16.87 -13.28 -2.54
CA ILE A 262 16.25 -13.77 -1.29
C ILE A 262 16.65 -12.87 -0.11
N ALA A 263 17.93 -12.50 0.01
CA ALA A 263 18.41 -11.64 1.09
C ALA A 263 17.72 -10.26 1.10
N GLU A 264 17.62 -9.64 -0.08
CA GLU A 264 16.94 -8.36 -0.30
C GLU A 264 15.43 -8.43 -0.02
N HIS A 265 14.81 -9.58 -0.32
CA HIS A 265 13.41 -9.80 0.03
C HIS A 265 13.18 -9.94 1.53
N ARG A 266 14.09 -10.60 2.26
CA ARG A 266 14.02 -10.65 3.72
C ARG A 266 14.16 -9.26 4.34
N GLU A 267 15.02 -8.43 3.77
CA GLU A 267 15.14 -7.03 4.17
C GLU A 267 13.85 -6.24 3.89
N PHE A 268 13.27 -6.38 2.69
CA PHE A 268 11.98 -5.80 2.35
C PHE A 268 10.89 -6.19 3.37
N MET A 269 10.74 -7.49 3.65
CA MET A 269 9.76 -7.98 4.63
C MET A 269 10.02 -7.44 6.03
N ARG A 270 11.30 -7.39 6.46
CA ARG A 270 11.71 -6.82 7.75
C ARG A 270 11.27 -5.36 7.87
N ILE A 271 11.49 -4.54 6.83
CA ILE A 271 11.14 -3.12 6.81
C ILE A 271 9.62 -2.93 6.85
N ILE A 272 8.87 -3.54 5.92
CA ILE A 272 7.41 -3.29 5.84
C ILE A 272 6.67 -3.81 7.08
N LYS A 273 7.20 -4.82 7.78
CA LYS A 273 6.62 -5.31 9.03
C LYS A 273 6.88 -4.36 10.20
N GLN A 274 7.76 -3.36 10.08
CA GLN A 274 7.82 -2.27 11.07
C GLN A 274 6.68 -1.27 10.90
N ASP A 275 5.85 -1.38 9.84
CA ASP A 275 4.75 -0.45 9.63
C ASP A 275 3.81 -0.49 10.83
N ARG A 276 3.62 0.65 11.49
CA ARG A 276 2.82 0.72 12.73
C ARG A 276 1.38 0.25 12.53
N ARG A 277 0.84 0.35 11.31
CA ARG A 277 -0.51 -0.15 10.97
C ARG A 277 -0.54 -1.68 10.96
N TYR A 278 0.54 -2.30 10.48
CA TYR A 278 0.71 -3.74 10.55
C TYR A 278 1.00 -4.22 11.99
N GLN A 279 1.80 -3.48 12.76
CA GLN A 279 2.03 -3.78 14.18
C GLN A 279 0.74 -3.72 15.00
N ALA A 280 -0.13 -2.75 14.73
CA ALA A 280 -1.44 -2.65 15.35
C ALA A 280 -2.42 -3.74 14.87
N ASN A 281 -2.28 -4.21 13.63
CA ASN A 281 -3.10 -5.29 13.07
C ASN A 281 -2.33 -6.08 12.03
N SER A 282 -1.99 -7.33 12.35
CA SER A 282 -1.25 -8.23 11.45
C SER A 282 -2.02 -8.59 10.16
N ARG A 283 -3.32 -8.24 10.07
CA ARG A 283 -4.15 -8.33 8.86
C ARG A 283 -4.18 -7.02 8.06
N TYR A 284 -3.31 -6.06 8.34
CA TYR A 284 -3.22 -4.82 7.58
C TYR A 284 -3.01 -5.10 6.08
N VAL A 285 -3.80 -4.42 5.23
CA VAL A 285 -3.69 -4.51 3.77
C VAL A 285 -2.78 -3.38 3.29
N PHE A 286 -1.63 -3.77 2.75
CA PHE A 286 -0.63 -2.88 2.20
C PHE A 286 -1.06 -2.34 0.84
N TYR A 287 -0.67 -1.08 0.62
CA TYR A 287 -0.75 -0.42 -0.66
C TYR A 287 0.56 -0.62 -1.43
N SER A 288 0.47 -0.87 -2.72
CA SER A 288 1.62 -0.79 -3.61
C SER A 288 1.26 -0.04 -4.88
N THR A 289 2.22 0.77 -5.33
CA THR A 289 2.08 1.63 -6.51
C THR A 289 3.00 1.11 -7.59
N LEU A 290 2.47 0.85 -8.78
CA LEU A 290 3.23 0.48 -9.96
C LEU A 290 3.27 1.68 -10.90
N ILE A 291 4.48 2.07 -11.28
CA ILE A 291 4.76 3.27 -12.09
C ILE A 291 5.62 2.84 -13.28
N ASP A 292 5.30 3.35 -14.45
CA ASP A 292 6.18 3.29 -15.61
C ASP A 292 7.31 4.31 -15.44
N ALA A 293 8.58 3.89 -15.54
CA ALA A 293 9.72 4.79 -15.41
C ALA A 293 9.69 5.98 -16.37
N ARG A 294 9.03 5.84 -17.52
CA ARG A 294 8.91 6.89 -18.54
C ARG A 294 7.95 8.01 -18.14
N GLU A 295 7.14 7.83 -17.10
CA GLU A 295 6.23 8.86 -16.58
C GLU A 295 6.82 9.66 -15.39
N LEU A 296 8.04 9.36 -14.93
CA LEU A 296 8.74 10.08 -13.84
C LEU A 296 9.67 11.20 -14.31
#